data_AF-A0AA39K402-F1
#
_entry.id   AF-A0AA39K402-F1
#
_cell.length_a   1.000
_cell.length_b   1.000
_cell.length_c   1.000
_cell.angle_alpha   90.00
_cell.angle_beta   90.00
_cell.angle_gamma   90.00
#
_symmetry.space_group_name_H-M   'P 1'
#
loop_
_entity.id
_entity.type
_entity.pdbx_description
1 polymer ?
#
loop_
_entity_poly.entity_id
_entity_poly.type
_entity_poly.pdbx_seq_one_letter_code
_entity_poly.pdbx_strand_id
1 'polypeptide(L)'
;MSTETNIAETPASTTTASATPEPRFIIVSKGAKRVFLRWPDVAEYDALFVALNRHFPEIHPQYKNSYAIQTNDLAICDGIFVDIPGELWKEMSTKISRIRIMDKSVSRRLKFHQLLMNIAYWGGSTVACPYQISKVLSTTESK
;
A
#
# COMPACT_ATOMS: atom_id res chain seq x y z
N MET A 1 54.35 -48.92 -29.18
CA MET A 1 53.03 -48.28 -29.34
C MET A 1 52.94 -47.17 -28.31
N SER A 2 52.82 -45.93 -28.80
CA SER A 2 52.43 -44.72 -28.07
C SER A 2 51.10 -44.94 -27.33
N THR A 3 50.76 -44.32 -26.21
CA THR A 3 50.89 -42.90 -25.84
C THR A 3 50.86 -42.72 -24.31
N GLU A 4 51.79 -41.94 -23.77
CA GLU A 4 51.60 -41.19 -22.53
C GLU A 4 50.65 -40.02 -22.79
N THR A 5 49.79 -39.70 -21.82
CA THR A 5 49.10 -38.40 -21.80
C THR A 5 49.20 -37.84 -20.40
N ASN A 6 50.08 -36.84 -20.29
CA ASN A 6 50.31 -35.99 -19.14
C ASN A 6 49.63 -34.66 -19.47
N ILE A 7 48.70 -34.18 -18.64
CA ILE A 7 48.20 -32.80 -18.71
C ILE A 7 48.28 -32.20 -17.30
N ALA A 8 49.12 -31.18 -17.21
CA ALA A 8 49.43 -30.36 -16.06
C ALA A 8 48.37 -29.26 -15.82
N GLU A 9 48.51 -28.64 -14.65
CA GLU A 9 47.63 -27.72 -13.92
C GLU A 9 47.25 -26.38 -14.60
N THR A 10 45.99 -25.96 -14.38
CA THR A 10 45.41 -24.66 -13.91
C THR A 10 46.20 -23.34 -14.12
N PRO A 11 45.56 -22.24 -14.60
CA PRO A 11 44.90 -21.30 -13.67
C PRO A 11 43.60 -20.59 -14.13
N ALA A 12 42.67 -20.47 -13.17
CA ALA A 12 41.76 -19.36 -12.85
C ALA A 12 40.95 -18.61 -13.95
N SER A 13 39.62 -18.74 -13.82
CA SER A 13 38.68 -17.60 -13.70
C SER A 13 37.45 -18.12 -12.94
N THR A 14 37.42 -18.00 -11.61
CA THR A 14 36.67 -16.94 -10.88
C THR A 14 35.35 -16.65 -11.59
N THR A 15 34.22 -17.15 -11.11
CA THR A 15 33.53 -16.49 -10.00
C THR A 15 32.65 -17.51 -9.31
N THR A 16 33.04 -17.87 -8.09
CA THR A 16 32.11 -18.17 -7.01
C THR A 16 31.09 -17.03 -7.02
N ALA A 17 29.90 -17.24 -7.58
CA ALA A 17 28.76 -16.45 -7.16
C ALA A 17 28.54 -16.84 -5.70
N SER A 18 29.28 -16.16 -4.82
CA SER A 18 28.76 -15.81 -3.52
C SER A 18 27.45 -15.12 -3.83
N ALA A 19 26.38 -15.92 -3.97
CA ALA A 19 25.04 -15.46 -4.20
C ALA A 19 24.62 -14.85 -2.87
N THR A 20 25.20 -13.70 -2.57
CA THR A 20 24.63 -12.78 -1.62
C THR A 20 23.25 -12.53 -2.19
N PRO A 21 22.17 -13.01 -1.54
CA PRO A 21 20.85 -12.91 -2.11
C PRO A 21 20.61 -11.44 -2.44
N GLU A 22 20.35 -11.16 -3.72
CA GLU A 22 20.04 -9.82 -4.20
C GLU A 22 19.03 -9.19 -3.22
N PRO A 23 19.32 -8.00 -2.68
CA PRO A 23 18.46 -7.39 -1.69
C PRO A 23 17.08 -7.17 -2.31
N ARG A 24 16.10 -7.93 -1.82
CA ARG A 24 14.73 -7.86 -2.32
C ARG A 24 14.00 -6.69 -1.66
N PHE A 25 13.35 -5.87 -2.47
CA PHE A 25 12.56 -4.72 -2.02
C PHE A 25 11.09 -4.84 -2.44
N ILE A 26 10.21 -4.23 -1.65
CA ILE A 26 8.81 -4.01 -1.97
C ILE A 26 8.57 -2.51 -2.04
N ILE A 27 7.94 -2.06 -3.12
CA ILE A 27 7.50 -0.69 -3.30
C ILE A 27 6.10 -0.58 -2.69
N VAL A 28 5.97 0.31 -1.71
CA VAL A 28 4.70 0.62 -1.08
C VAL A 28 4.22 1.98 -1.53
N SER A 29 2.97 2.07 -1.94
CA SER A 29 2.31 3.33 -2.29
C SER A 29 1.10 3.61 -1.42
N LYS A 30 0.96 4.86 -0.96
CA LYS A 30 -0.26 5.39 -0.34
C LYS A 30 -0.48 6.81 -0.84
N GLY A 31 -1.56 7.00 -1.61
CA GLY A 31 -1.80 8.26 -2.33
C GLY A 31 -0.63 8.60 -3.27
N ALA A 32 -0.06 9.79 -3.11
CA ALA A 32 1.09 10.25 -3.91
C ALA A 32 2.45 9.75 -3.38
N LYS A 33 2.53 9.28 -2.13
CA LYS A 33 3.81 8.91 -1.50
C LYS A 33 4.15 7.45 -1.80
N ARG A 34 5.41 7.21 -2.15
CA ARG A 34 5.98 5.89 -2.44
C ARG A 34 7.24 5.69 -1.62
N VAL A 35 7.42 4.50 -1.07
CA VAL A 35 8.61 4.13 -0.28
C VAL A 35 9.07 2.72 -0.63
N PHE A 36 10.37 2.49 -0.50
CA PHE A 36 10.96 1.15 -0.60
C PHE A 36 11.08 0.55 0.79
N LEU A 37 10.60 -0.67 0.96
CA LEU A 37 10.80 -1.49 2.15
C LEU A 37 11.63 -2.70 1.79
N ARG A 38 12.55 -3.10 2.66
CA ARG A 38 13.33 -4.33 2.48
C ARG A 38 12.44 -5.51 2.82
N TRP A 39 12.44 -6.55 1.98
CA TRP A 39 11.65 -7.76 2.20
C TRP A 39 11.83 -8.40 3.59
N PRO A 40 13.05 -8.59 4.14
CA PRO A 40 13.19 -9.23 5.45
C PRO A 40 12.51 -8.45 6.59
N ASP A 41 12.38 -7.12 6.46
CA ASP A 41 11.72 -6.29 7.48
C ASP A 41 10.18 -6.38 7.40
N VAL A 42 9.64 -6.93 6.31
CA VAL A 42 8.20 -6.99 6.03
C VAL A 42 7.72 -8.40 5.67
N ALA A 43 8.53 -9.42 5.96
CA ALA A 43 8.22 -10.81 5.67
C ALA A 43 6.96 -11.28 6.43
N GLU A 44 6.77 -10.76 7.65
CA GLU A 44 5.58 -10.99 8.47
C GLU A 44 4.59 -9.83 8.34
N TYR A 45 3.29 -10.15 8.33
CA TYR A 45 2.24 -9.16 8.10
C TYR A 45 2.20 -8.07 9.19
N ASP A 46 2.43 -8.43 10.45
CA ASP A 46 2.49 -7.45 11.54
C ASP A 46 3.74 -6.56 11.45
N ALA A 47 4.87 -7.13 11.02
CA ALA A 47 6.11 -6.38 10.81
C ALA A 47 5.96 -5.36 9.67
N LEU A 48 5.20 -5.70 8.62
CA LEU A 48 4.83 -4.76 7.57
C LEU A 48 4.14 -3.53 8.17
N PHE A 49 3.12 -3.66 9.02
CA PHE A 49 2.43 -2.50 9.59
C PHE A 49 3.33 -1.65 10.50
N VAL A 50 4.26 -2.27 11.23
CA VAL A 50 5.27 -1.54 12.02
C VAL A 50 6.19 -0.73 11.10
N ALA A 51 6.67 -1.33 10.01
CA ALA A 51 7.50 -0.64 9.02
C ALA A 51 6.72 0.48 8.32
N LEU A 52 5.46 0.25 8.00
CA LEU A 52 4.58 1.23 7.38
C LEU A 52 4.35 2.45 8.27
N ASN A 53 4.09 2.26 9.56
CA ASN A 53 3.88 3.36 10.50
C ASN A 53 5.08 4.33 10.55
N ARG A 54 6.32 3.82 10.39
CA ARG A 54 7.53 4.68 10.34
C ARG A 54 7.53 5.64 9.14
N HIS A 55 6.92 5.24 8.02
CA HIS A 55 6.90 6.03 6.79
C HIS A 55 5.56 6.74 6.54
N PHE A 56 4.48 6.20 7.10
CA PHE A 56 3.10 6.66 7.00
C PHE A 56 2.51 6.67 8.41
N PRO A 57 2.77 7.72 9.22
CA PRO A 57 2.35 7.78 10.62
C PRO A 57 0.83 7.66 10.82
N GLU A 58 0.06 7.92 9.77
CA GLU A 58 -1.37 7.74 9.77
C GLU A 58 -1.80 6.25 9.75
N ILE A 59 -0.90 5.34 9.37
CA ILE A 59 -1.11 3.89 9.40
C ILE A 59 -0.76 3.37 10.78
N HIS A 60 -1.79 3.08 11.58
CA HIS A 60 -1.61 2.57 12.93
C HIS A 60 -1.62 1.04 12.93
N PRO A 61 -0.58 0.38 13.49
CA PRO A 61 -0.51 -1.09 13.54
C PRO A 61 -1.70 -1.74 14.25
N GLN A 62 -2.26 -1.07 15.27
CA GLN A 62 -3.43 -1.55 16.01
C GLN A 62 -4.70 -1.61 15.13
N TYR A 63 -4.75 -0.82 14.06
CA TYR A 63 -5.90 -0.74 13.15
C TYR A 63 -5.61 -1.40 11.81
N LYS A 64 -4.79 -2.47 11.76
CA LYS A 64 -4.46 -3.20 10.52
C LYS A 64 -5.69 -3.61 9.69
N ASN A 65 -6.79 -3.95 10.35
CA ASN A 65 -8.05 -4.35 9.71
C ASN A 65 -8.79 -3.18 9.02
N SER A 66 -8.41 -1.93 9.32
CA SER A 66 -8.94 -0.73 8.67
C SER A 66 -8.27 -0.42 7.34
N TYR A 67 -7.19 -1.14 7.00
CA TYR A 67 -6.45 -0.95 5.75
C TYR A 67 -6.63 -2.16 4.82
N ALA A 68 -6.62 -1.89 3.52
CA ALA A 68 -6.52 -2.87 2.45
C ALA A 68 -5.11 -2.79 1.85
N ILE A 69 -4.46 -3.94 1.69
CA ILE A 69 -3.15 -4.06 1.05
C ILE A 69 -3.41 -4.68 -0.30
N GLN A 70 -3.36 -3.84 -1.34
CA GLN A 70 -3.71 -4.24 -2.68
C GLN A 70 -2.47 -4.47 -3.53
N THR A 71 -2.55 -5.40 -4.47
CA THR A 71 -1.57 -5.57 -5.53
C THR A 71 -2.26 -5.70 -6.88
N ASN A 72 -1.54 -5.38 -7.95
CA ASN A 72 -1.91 -5.66 -9.33
C ASN A 72 -0.74 -6.33 -10.10
N ASP A 73 0.29 -6.79 -9.39
CA ASP A 73 1.49 -7.36 -10.00
C ASP A 73 1.28 -8.77 -10.55
N LEU A 74 0.28 -9.50 -10.05
CA LEU A 74 0.05 -10.89 -10.43
C LEU A 74 -0.80 -10.97 -11.70
N ALA A 75 -0.50 -11.94 -12.58
CA ALA A 75 -1.27 -12.16 -13.80
C ALA A 75 -2.76 -12.44 -13.52
N ILE A 76 -3.06 -13.12 -12.40
CA ILE A 76 -4.44 -13.38 -11.94
C ILE A 76 -5.23 -12.11 -11.60
N CYS A 77 -4.54 -10.99 -11.37
CA CYS A 77 -5.18 -9.71 -11.07
C CYS A 77 -5.74 -9.03 -12.32
N ASP A 78 -5.28 -9.40 -13.53
CA ASP A 78 -5.74 -8.84 -14.81
C ASP A 78 -5.80 -7.29 -14.82
N GLY A 79 -4.76 -6.66 -14.26
CA GLY A 79 -4.67 -5.19 -14.14
C GLY A 79 -5.55 -4.57 -13.04
N ILE A 80 -6.37 -5.35 -12.34
CA ILE A 80 -7.23 -4.91 -11.23
C ILE A 80 -6.45 -4.96 -9.91
N PHE A 81 -6.68 -3.99 -9.03
CA PHE A 81 -6.13 -4.03 -7.68
C PHE A 81 -6.94 -4.98 -6.79
N VAL A 82 -6.30 -6.07 -6.35
CA VAL A 82 -6.90 -7.09 -5.49
C VAL A 82 -6.34 -6.97 -4.07
N ASP A 83 -7.20 -7.04 -3.06
CA ASP A 83 -6.80 -7.03 -1.63
C ASP A 83 -6.14 -8.36 -1.26
N ILE A 84 -4.97 -8.30 -0.62
CA ILE A 84 -4.23 -9.44 -0.11
C ILE A 84 -4.61 -9.61 1.37
N PRO A 85 -5.32 -10.68 1.73
CA PRO A 85 -5.65 -10.93 3.13
C PRO A 85 -4.39 -11.30 3.91
N GLY A 86 -4.38 -11.00 5.21
CA GLY A 86 -3.21 -11.16 6.06
C GLY A 86 -2.70 -12.60 6.12
N GLU A 87 -3.59 -13.59 6.04
CA GLU A 87 -3.22 -15.02 6.06
C GLU A 87 -2.41 -15.41 4.81
N LEU A 88 -2.67 -14.75 3.67
CA LEU A 88 -1.99 -15.03 2.40
C LEU A 88 -0.73 -14.18 2.20
N TRP A 89 -0.45 -13.23 3.10
CA TRP A 89 0.69 -12.32 2.96
C TRP A 89 2.03 -13.06 2.84
N LYS A 90 2.25 -14.08 3.66
CA LYS A 90 3.53 -14.82 3.68
C LYS A 90 3.83 -15.49 2.34
N GLU A 91 2.79 -16.02 1.69
CA GLU A 91 2.94 -16.64 0.38
C GLU A 91 3.03 -15.58 -0.73
N MET A 92 2.14 -14.58 -0.71
CA MET A 92 2.01 -13.59 -1.77
C MET A 92 3.13 -12.54 -1.78
N SER A 93 3.65 -12.16 -0.62
CA SER A 93 4.75 -11.18 -0.49
C SER A 93 6.01 -11.62 -1.25
N THR A 94 6.19 -12.93 -1.44
CA THR A 94 7.30 -13.50 -2.22
C THR A 94 7.06 -13.48 -3.73
N LYS A 95 5.85 -13.16 -4.19
CA LYS A 95 5.49 -13.13 -5.62
C LYS A 95 5.22 -11.70 -6.12
N ILE A 96 5.11 -10.73 -5.23
CA ILE A 96 4.81 -9.33 -5.54
C ILE A 96 6.03 -8.44 -5.31
N SER A 97 6.04 -7.29 -6.00
CA SER A 97 7.05 -6.24 -5.89
C SER A 97 6.45 -4.90 -5.51
N ARG A 98 5.16 -4.69 -5.79
CA ARG A 98 4.43 -3.44 -5.58
C ARG A 98 3.15 -3.71 -4.82
N ILE A 99 2.93 -2.88 -3.80
CA ILE A 99 1.68 -2.85 -3.05
C ILE A 99 1.15 -1.43 -2.95
N ARG A 100 -0.17 -1.34 -2.83
CA ARG A 100 -0.92 -0.11 -2.61
C ARG A 100 -1.70 -0.24 -1.31
N ILE A 101 -1.62 0.75 -0.46
CA ILE A 101 -2.36 0.80 0.80
C ILE A 101 -3.55 1.72 0.64
N MET A 102 -4.72 1.20 0.99
CA MET A 102 -5.99 1.91 0.91
C MET A 102 -6.71 1.85 2.26
N ASP A 103 -7.35 2.96 2.65
CA ASP A 103 -8.21 3.00 3.83
C ASP A 103 -9.58 2.37 3.53
N LYS A 104 -9.94 1.29 4.24
CA LYS A 104 -11.26 0.64 4.11
C LYS A 104 -12.41 1.54 4.61
N SER A 105 -12.10 2.53 5.45
CA SER A 105 -13.08 3.50 5.96
C SER A 105 -13.62 4.44 4.89
N VAL A 106 -12.84 4.74 3.85
CA VAL A 106 -13.25 5.62 2.74
C VAL A 106 -14.40 4.98 1.94
N SER A 107 -14.44 3.65 1.85
CA SER A 107 -15.51 2.92 1.17
C SER A 107 -16.84 2.92 1.92
N ARG A 108 -16.86 3.21 3.23
CA ARG A 108 -18.10 3.29 4.03
C ARG A 108 -18.71 4.68 4.06
N ARG A 109 -17.89 5.73 3.94
CA ARG A 109 -18.37 7.13 4.00
C ARG A 109 -19.20 7.53 2.77
N LEU A 110 -18.85 7.01 1.59
CA LEU A 110 -19.64 7.24 0.38
C LEU A 110 -21.05 6.62 0.46
N LYS A 111 -21.20 5.47 1.11
CA LYS A 111 -22.52 4.82 1.26
C LYS A 111 -23.43 5.56 2.24
N PHE A 112 -22.88 6.12 3.31
CA PHE A 112 -23.67 6.89 4.28
C PHE A 112 -24.10 8.26 3.71
N HIS A 113 -23.23 8.90 2.92
CA HIS A 113 -23.58 10.15 2.22
C HIS A 113 -24.64 9.92 1.12
N GLN A 114 -24.57 8.80 0.38
CA GLN A 114 -25.60 8.43 -0.59
C GLN A 114 -26.96 8.15 0.08
N LEU A 115 -26.95 7.52 1.28
CA LEU A 115 -28.17 7.23 2.05
C LEU A 115 -28.83 8.52 2.58
N LEU A 116 -28.05 9.46 3.11
CA LEU A 116 -28.56 10.76 3.58
C LEU A 116 -29.14 11.59 2.44
N MET A 117 -28.50 11.58 1.26
CA MET A 117 -29.03 12.26 0.07
C MET A 117 -30.34 11.62 -0.40
N ASN A 118 -30.48 10.29 -0.37
CA ASN A 118 -31.74 9.62 -0.72
C ASN A 118 -32.88 9.88 0.28
N ILE A 119 -32.59 9.94 1.59
CA ILE A 119 -33.59 10.28 2.61
C ILE A 119 -34.05 11.75 2.45
N ALA A 120 -33.12 12.67 2.19
CA ALA A 120 -33.45 14.07 1.95
C ALA A 120 -34.25 14.30 0.65
N TYR A 121 -34.09 13.44 -0.37
CA TYR A 121 -34.74 13.59 -1.66
C TYR A 121 -36.18 13.03 -1.73
N TRP A 122 -36.57 12.13 -0.81
CA TRP A 122 -37.94 11.58 -0.73
C TRP A 122 -38.74 12.06 0.49
N GLY A 123 -38.13 12.88 1.36
CA GLY A 123 -38.70 13.30 2.64
C GLY A 123 -39.12 14.76 2.73
N GLY A 124 -39.27 15.51 1.64
CA GLY A 124 -39.61 16.92 1.74
C GLY A 124 -40.12 17.56 0.46
N SER A 125 -41.44 17.66 0.33
CA SER A 125 -42.08 18.78 -0.37
C SER A 125 -41.48 20.10 0.15
N THR A 126 -41.07 20.96 -0.81
CA THR A 126 -41.02 22.44 -0.75
C THR A 126 -40.48 23.05 0.55
N VAL A 127 -39.39 23.82 0.61
CA VAL A 127 -39.04 25.00 -0.20
C VAL A 127 -37.60 25.44 0.15
N ALA A 128 -36.98 26.17 -0.79
CA ALA A 128 -35.84 27.08 -0.65
C ALA A 128 -34.40 26.50 -0.63
N CYS A 129 -33.77 26.61 -1.80
CA CYS A 129 -32.33 26.74 -2.03
C CYS A 129 -32.09 28.16 -2.61
N PRO A 130 -30.85 28.65 -2.78
CA PRO A 130 -29.80 28.95 -1.79
C PRO A 130 -29.25 30.40 -2.03
N TYR A 131 -28.13 30.75 -1.38
CA TYR A 131 -27.17 31.85 -1.70
C TYR A 131 -27.17 33.16 -0.89
N GLN A 132 -25.93 33.52 -0.49
CA GLN A 132 -25.38 34.79 0.04
C GLN A 132 -25.78 35.11 1.50
N ILE A 133 -24.85 35.36 2.42
CA ILE A 133 -23.98 36.54 2.45
C ILE A 133 -22.59 36.19 3.02
N SER A 134 -21.54 36.64 2.31
CA SER A 134 -20.17 36.77 2.81
C SER A 134 -19.99 38.10 3.55
N LYS A 135 -18.93 38.20 4.39
CA LYS A 135 -18.22 39.44 4.81
C LYS A 135 -18.98 40.32 5.84
N VAL A 136 -18.42 40.98 6.88
CA VAL A 136 -17.07 41.45 7.25
C VAL A 136 -16.99 41.61 8.79
N LEU A 137 -15.83 41.30 9.36
CA LEU A 137 -15.07 41.95 10.46
C LEU A 137 -15.68 43.14 11.27
N SER A 138 -15.46 43.07 12.60
CA SER A 138 -15.18 44.15 13.60
C SER A 138 -16.13 45.37 13.68
N THR A 139 -16.61 45.81 14.85
CA THR A 139 -15.89 46.64 15.84
C THR A 139 -16.83 46.96 17.03
N THR A 140 -16.21 47.45 18.09
CA THR A 140 -16.51 47.67 19.52
C THR A 140 -17.63 48.66 19.94
N GLU A 141 -17.82 48.66 21.28
CA GLU A 141 -18.40 49.68 22.21
C GLU A 141 -19.92 49.60 22.51
N SER A 142 -20.32 49.23 23.74
CA SER A 142 -20.31 49.95 25.03
C SER A 142 -21.44 50.98 25.17
N LYS A 143 -22.36 50.72 26.11
CA LYS A 143 -22.92 51.73 26.99
C LYS A 143 -23.46 51.09 28.27
#